data_AF-A0A2V3IPU4-F1
#
_entry.id   AF-A0A2V3IPU4-F1
#
_cell.length_a   1.000
_cell.length_b   1.000
_cell.length_c   1.000
_cell.angle_alpha   90.00
_cell.angle_beta   90.00
_cell.angle_gamma   90.00
#
_symmetry.space_group_name_H-M   'P 1'
#
loop_
_entity.id
_entity.type
_entity.pdbx_description
1 polymer ?
#
loop_
_entity_poly.entity_id
_entity_poly.type
_entity_poly.pdbx_seq_one_letter_code
_entity_poly.pdbx_strand_id
1 'polypeptide(L)'
;MVDENASKTGNEQQLVEASLGKLDLDASPLEELQLARVVTRKQQQIVFVGYNSDQDDSDSDEEDGRLVTTREYHDNGQPRYFKTYQPLTDANGKPYQRVVEEKHFDIDGVCRVDVHFAIGQPYLYRKHYWPNQRLKSESVFWVDDEVTMVCKKWGHWRTYHESGSIKTELQYRDGVRYGFCKRYSEDGAVEWVKDYTKSYMERIEDFNEKKGKVSFNTTDACRILGFDAMPTSMKEVNSQYRTKCAPVHPDKTPDPDATEVFIKISRARDVLKDYFEKHGEHAQ
;
A
#
# COMPACT_ATOMS: atom_id res chain seq x y z
N MET A 1 -58.50 40.06 21.68
CA MET A 1 -58.63 39.49 20.33
C MET A 1 -57.34 38.70 20.08
N VAL A 2 -57.08 37.56 20.71
CA VAL A 2 -57.75 36.24 20.68
C VAL A 2 -58.03 35.75 19.25
N ASP A 3 -57.12 34.87 18.82
CA ASP A 3 -57.24 33.73 17.90
C ASP A 3 -57.89 33.88 16.52
N GLU A 4 -57.04 33.90 15.49
CA GLU A 4 -57.44 33.48 14.13
C GLU A 4 -56.38 32.64 13.37
N ASN A 5 -55.18 32.41 13.92
CA ASN A 5 -54.12 31.65 13.23
C ASN A 5 -53.81 30.27 13.81
N ALA A 6 -54.48 29.84 14.88
CA ALA A 6 -54.27 28.52 15.49
C ALA A 6 -55.21 27.42 14.98
N SER A 7 -56.27 27.75 14.22
CA SER A 7 -57.27 26.76 13.78
C SER A 7 -57.01 26.14 12.41
N LYS A 8 -56.10 26.70 11.58
CA LYS A 8 -55.80 26.15 10.25
C LYS A 8 -54.73 25.06 10.27
N THR A 9 -53.72 25.17 11.13
CA THR A 9 -52.62 24.20 11.21
C THR A 9 -52.99 22.90 11.91
N GLY A 10 -53.94 22.93 12.86
CA GLY A 10 -54.42 21.71 13.53
C GLY A 10 -55.27 20.80 12.63
N ASN A 11 -56.04 21.39 11.71
CA ASN A 11 -56.87 20.62 10.77
C ASN A 11 -56.04 19.98 9.65
N GLU A 12 -54.98 20.65 9.18
CA GLU A 12 -54.10 20.10 8.14
C GLU A 12 -53.24 18.94 8.67
N GLN A 13 -52.77 19.00 9.91
CA GLN A 13 -52.00 17.89 10.50
C GLN A 13 -52.85 16.65 10.79
N GLN A 14 -54.11 16.82 11.24
CA GLN A 14 -55.02 15.69 11.44
C GLN A 14 -55.50 15.04 10.13
N LEU A 15 -55.61 15.82 9.03
CA LEU A 15 -55.89 15.29 7.69
C LEU A 15 -54.71 14.50 7.11
N VAL A 16 -53.47 14.94 7.39
CA VAL A 16 -52.25 14.25 6.91
C VAL A 16 -52.03 12.93 7.66
N GLU A 17 -52.23 12.88 8.99
CA GLU A 17 -52.08 11.63 9.76
C GLU A 17 -53.16 10.59 9.45
N ALA A 18 -54.39 11.00 9.14
CA ALA A 18 -55.45 10.08 8.73
C ALA A 18 -55.20 9.44 7.34
N SER A 19 -54.35 10.06 6.52
CA SER A 19 -54.04 9.60 5.15
C SER A 19 -52.83 8.65 5.09
N LEU A 20 -51.93 8.71 6.08
CA LEU A 20 -50.74 7.87 6.17
C LEU A 20 -51.03 6.38 6.48
N GLY A 21 -52.22 6.08 7.03
CA GLY A 21 -52.66 4.70 7.27
C GLY A 21 -53.12 3.93 6.03
N LYS A 22 -53.18 4.56 4.85
CA LYS A 22 -53.65 3.96 3.58
C LYS A 22 -52.78 4.32 2.37
N LEU A 23 -51.50 4.62 2.56
CA LEU A 23 -50.61 4.88 1.42
C LEU A 23 -50.21 3.55 0.77
N ASP A 24 -50.92 3.18 -0.29
CA ASP A 24 -50.59 2.01 -1.10
C ASP A 24 -49.41 2.35 -2.03
N LEU A 25 -48.24 1.79 -1.73
CA LEU A 25 -46.98 2.10 -2.40
C LEU A 25 -46.98 1.73 -3.89
N ASP A 26 -47.84 0.80 -4.29
CA ASP A 26 -47.89 0.29 -5.67
C ASP A 26 -48.93 1.02 -6.53
N ALA A 27 -49.98 1.59 -5.91
CA ALA A 27 -51.05 2.31 -6.61
C ALA A 27 -50.89 3.84 -6.60
N SER A 28 -50.08 4.40 -5.70
CA SER A 28 -49.98 5.85 -5.52
C SER A 28 -49.04 6.52 -6.54
N PRO A 29 -49.40 7.70 -7.09
CA PRO A 29 -48.57 8.42 -8.06
C PRO A 29 -47.28 8.98 -7.44
N LEU A 30 -46.27 9.19 -8.30
CA LEU A 30 -44.92 9.59 -7.89
C LEU A 30 -44.88 10.88 -7.06
N GLU A 31 -45.76 11.84 -7.36
CA GLU A 31 -45.83 13.14 -6.68
C GLU A 31 -46.26 13.00 -5.20
N GLU A 32 -47.20 12.09 -4.92
CA GLU A 32 -47.66 11.80 -3.55
C GLU A 32 -46.59 11.06 -2.73
N LEU A 33 -45.86 10.13 -3.36
CA LEU A 33 -44.75 9.40 -2.73
C LEU A 33 -43.57 10.32 -2.38
N GLN A 34 -43.31 11.34 -3.21
CA GLN A 34 -42.27 12.34 -2.98
C GLN A 34 -42.62 13.29 -1.83
N LEU A 35 -43.89 13.72 -1.72
CA LEU A 35 -44.40 14.50 -0.60
C LEU A 35 -44.28 13.74 0.74
N ALA A 36 -44.45 12.41 0.71
CA ALA A 36 -44.27 11.53 1.86
C ALA A 36 -42.81 11.19 2.20
N ARG A 37 -41.81 11.71 1.46
CA ARG A 37 -40.37 11.42 1.61
C ARG A 37 -40.01 9.92 1.59
N VAL A 38 -40.80 9.10 0.89
CA VAL A 38 -40.50 7.66 0.75
C VAL A 38 -39.50 7.49 -0.39
N VAL A 39 -38.24 7.18 -0.07
CA VAL A 39 -37.19 6.91 -1.06
C VAL A 39 -37.25 5.44 -1.47
N THR A 40 -38.00 5.11 -2.53
CA THR A 40 -37.98 3.76 -3.09
C THR A 40 -36.80 3.60 -4.06
N ARG A 41 -35.85 2.72 -3.74
CA ARG A 41 -34.82 2.25 -4.70
C ARG A 41 -35.52 1.42 -5.79
N LYS A 42 -35.98 2.03 -6.87
CA LYS A 42 -36.33 1.27 -8.07
C LYS A 42 -35.03 0.78 -8.73
N GLN A 43 -34.88 -0.53 -8.82
CA GLN A 43 -33.85 -1.17 -9.65
C GLN A 43 -34.08 -0.73 -11.09
N GLN A 44 -33.23 0.15 -11.61
CA GLN A 44 -33.24 0.48 -13.04
C GLN A 44 -32.72 -0.74 -13.80
N GLN A 45 -33.62 -1.50 -14.43
CA GLN A 45 -33.24 -2.39 -15.52
C GLN A 45 -32.94 -1.51 -16.74
N ILE A 46 -31.66 -1.35 -17.05
CA ILE A 46 -31.21 -0.75 -18.30
C ILE A 46 -31.43 -1.81 -19.38
N VAL A 47 -32.44 -1.60 -20.23
CA VAL A 47 -32.66 -2.42 -21.42
C VAL A 47 -31.83 -1.81 -22.54
N PHE A 48 -30.76 -2.49 -22.95
CA PHE A 48 -30.02 -2.13 -24.16
C PHE A 48 -30.83 -2.59 -25.37
N VAL A 49 -31.36 -1.63 -26.15
CA VAL A 49 -32.03 -1.90 -27.41
C VAL A 49 -30.99 -1.85 -28.52
N GLY A 50 -30.74 -2.98 -29.18
CA GLY A 50 -30.21 -3.01 -30.56
C GLY A 50 -28.70 -3.20 -30.77
N TYR A 51 -27.92 -3.67 -29.80
CA TYR A 51 -26.57 -4.16 -30.07
C TYR A 51 -26.60 -5.68 -30.26
N ASN A 52 -26.68 -6.14 -31.50
CA ASN A 52 -26.31 -7.51 -31.87
C ASN A 52 -24.82 -7.50 -32.23
N SER A 53 -24.00 -8.21 -31.47
CA SER A 53 -22.56 -8.35 -31.67
C SER A 53 -22.18 -9.07 -32.98
N ASP A 54 -23.16 -9.56 -33.74
CA ASP A 54 -22.95 -10.44 -34.88
C ASP A 54 -22.72 -9.68 -36.21
N GLN A 55 -22.64 -8.34 -36.17
CA GLN A 55 -22.43 -7.47 -37.36
C GLN A 55 -21.26 -6.50 -37.21
N ASP A 56 -20.33 -6.75 -36.28
CA ASP A 56 -19.11 -5.96 -36.16
C ASP A 56 -17.99 -6.62 -36.99
N ASP A 57 -17.79 -6.14 -38.21
CA ASP A 57 -16.64 -6.46 -39.08
C ASP A 57 -15.41 -5.61 -38.67
N SER A 58 -15.23 -5.34 -37.38
CA SER A 58 -13.97 -4.78 -36.87
C SER A 58 -12.92 -5.90 -36.88
N ASP A 59 -11.80 -5.69 -37.57
CA ASP A 59 -10.61 -6.54 -37.46
C ASP A 59 -10.37 -6.89 -35.98
N SER A 60 -10.08 -8.17 -35.68
CA SER A 60 -10.03 -8.63 -34.30
C SER A 60 -8.89 -7.96 -33.52
N ASP A 61 -9.19 -6.85 -32.86
CA ASP A 61 -8.36 -6.21 -31.83
C ASP A 61 -8.22 -7.11 -30.57
N GLU A 62 -8.65 -8.38 -30.64
CA GLU A 62 -8.83 -9.30 -29.52
C GLU A 62 -7.52 -9.92 -28.97
N GLU A 63 -6.39 -9.83 -29.69
CA GLU A 63 -5.14 -10.40 -29.19
C GLU A 63 -4.38 -9.44 -28.24
N ASP A 64 -4.42 -8.12 -28.48
CA ASP A 64 -3.65 -7.14 -27.68
C ASP A 64 -4.48 -6.59 -26.50
N GLY A 65 -4.95 -7.49 -25.63
CA GLY A 65 -5.80 -7.10 -24.50
C GLY A 65 -6.33 -8.22 -23.61
N ARG A 66 -6.13 -9.49 -23.99
CA ARG A 66 -6.68 -10.62 -23.24
C ARG A 66 -5.95 -10.83 -21.91
N LEU A 67 -6.64 -10.53 -20.81
CA LEU A 67 -6.16 -10.88 -19.47
C LEU A 67 -6.29 -12.38 -19.22
N VAL A 68 -5.20 -13.03 -18.84
CA VAL A 68 -5.17 -14.43 -18.44
C VAL A 68 -5.11 -14.50 -16.92
N THR A 69 -6.03 -15.25 -16.32
CA THR A 69 -6.04 -15.49 -14.88
C THR A 69 -5.72 -16.94 -14.58
N THR A 70 -4.59 -17.18 -13.90
CA THR A 70 -4.26 -18.49 -13.34
C THR A 70 -4.71 -18.57 -11.89
N ARG A 71 -5.23 -19.74 -11.49
CA ARG A 71 -5.71 -19.99 -10.14
C ARG A 71 -5.11 -21.28 -9.62
N GLU A 72 -4.55 -21.21 -8.43
CA GLU A 72 -4.01 -22.34 -7.69
C GLU A 72 -4.78 -22.50 -6.39
N TYR A 73 -4.92 -23.75 -5.96
CA TYR A 73 -5.66 -24.14 -4.78
C TYR A 73 -4.76 -24.96 -3.86
N HIS A 74 -5.01 -24.89 -2.57
CA HIS A 74 -4.42 -25.78 -1.57
C HIS A 74 -5.03 -27.17 -1.68
N ASP A 75 -4.43 -28.16 -1.01
CA ASP A 75 -4.89 -29.55 -1.01
C ASP A 75 -6.32 -29.70 -0.43
N ASN A 76 -6.74 -28.77 0.42
CA ASN A 76 -8.09 -28.71 0.96
C ASN A 76 -9.14 -28.09 0.01
N GLY A 77 -8.74 -27.73 -1.22
CA GLY A 77 -9.59 -27.14 -2.24
C GLY A 77 -9.81 -25.63 -2.12
N GLN A 78 -9.27 -24.99 -1.09
CA GLN A 78 -9.38 -23.53 -0.93
C GLN A 78 -8.38 -22.78 -1.80
N PRO A 79 -8.66 -21.53 -2.20
CA PRO A 79 -7.75 -20.77 -3.04
C PRO A 79 -6.41 -20.58 -2.33
N ARG A 80 -5.32 -20.67 -3.09
CA ARG A 80 -3.94 -20.44 -2.61
C ARG A 80 -3.36 -19.20 -3.26
N TYR A 81 -3.48 -19.10 -4.57
CA TYR A 81 -2.82 -18.06 -5.34
C TYR A 81 -3.58 -17.78 -6.63
N PHE A 82 -3.90 -16.51 -6.86
CA PHE A 82 -4.45 -16.05 -8.15
C PHE A 82 -3.48 -15.06 -8.78
N LYS A 83 -3.23 -15.22 -10.07
CA LYS A 83 -2.42 -14.29 -10.86
C LYS A 83 -3.14 -13.94 -12.14
N THR A 84 -3.43 -12.67 -12.32
CA THR A 84 -3.95 -12.11 -13.57
C THR A 84 -2.82 -11.36 -14.26
N TYR A 85 -2.57 -11.69 -15.52
CA TYR A 85 -1.52 -11.08 -16.32
C TYR A 85 -1.97 -10.85 -17.76
N GLN A 86 -1.36 -9.86 -18.41
CA GLN A 86 -1.47 -9.62 -19.84
C GLN A 86 -0.22 -10.20 -20.52
N PRO A 87 -0.35 -11.14 -21.47
CA PRO A 87 0.76 -11.57 -22.30
C PRO A 87 1.13 -10.42 -23.26
N LEU A 88 2.38 -10.00 -23.24
CA LEU A 88 2.92 -8.95 -24.10
C LEU A 88 4.23 -9.42 -24.73
N THR A 89 4.67 -8.70 -25.76
CA THR A 89 5.96 -8.95 -26.41
C THR A 89 6.85 -7.70 -26.24
N ASP A 90 8.11 -7.89 -25.87
CA ASP A 90 9.05 -6.78 -25.72
C ASP A 90 9.50 -6.22 -27.09
N ALA A 91 10.27 -5.13 -27.08
CA ALA A 91 10.80 -4.50 -28.29
C ALA A 91 11.73 -5.43 -29.11
N ASN A 92 12.22 -6.52 -28.52
CA ASN A 92 13.08 -7.52 -29.16
C ASN A 92 12.30 -8.76 -29.63
N GLY A 93 10.97 -8.77 -29.53
CA GLY A 93 10.14 -9.90 -29.91
C GLY A 93 10.04 -11.02 -28.85
N LYS A 94 10.56 -10.81 -27.63
CA LYS A 94 10.50 -11.80 -26.56
C LYS A 94 9.18 -11.67 -25.77
N PRO A 95 8.42 -12.76 -25.59
CA PRO A 95 7.20 -12.72 -24.82
C PRO A 95 7.50 -12.53 -23.33
N TYR A 96 6.71 -11.69 -22.66
CA TYR A 96 6.72 -11.52 -21.20
C TYR A 96 5.28 -11.36 -20.68
N GLN A 97 5.11 -11.55 -19.37
CA GLN A 97 3.80 -11.45 -18.72
C GLN A 97 3.77 -10.19 -17.85
N ARG A 98 3.00 -9.19 -18.27
CA ARG A 98 2.71 -8.03 -17.43
C ARG A 98 1.70 -8.44 -16.36
N VAL A 99 2.13 -8.49 -15.11
CA VAL A 99 1.23 -8.77 -13.98
C VAL A 99 0.26 -7.60 -13.82
N VAL A 100 -1.03 -7.91 -13.69
CA VAL A 100 -2.11 -6.94 -13.44
C VAL A 100 -2.62 -7.09 -12.02
N GLU A 101 -2.83 -8.32 -11.57
CA GLU A 101 -3.27 -8.61 -10.21
C GLU A 101 -2.60 -9.89 -9.70
N GLU A 102 -2.24 -9.90 -8.43
CA GLU A 102 -1.72 -11.07 -7.74
C GLU A 102 -2.29 -11.15 -6.32
N LYS A 103 -2.94 -12.26 -6.00
CA LYS A 103 -3.56 -12.51 -4.70
C LYS A 103 -3.03 -13.78 -4.08
N HIS A 104 -2.67 -13.71 -2.80
CA HIS A 104 -2.25 -14.86 -2.00
C HIS A 104 -3.24 -15.10 -0.87
N PHE A 105 -3.59 -16.35 -0.67
CA PHE A 105 -4.55 -16.81 0.31
C PHE A 105 -3.88 -17.77 1.29
N ASP A 106 -4.28 -17.72 2.55
CA ASP A 106 -3.85 -18.71 3.53
C ASP A 106 -4.60 -20.05 3.37
N ILE A 107 -4.28 -21.01 4.23
CA ILE A 107 -4.88 -22.35 4.23
C ILE A 107 -6.40 -22.33 4.53
N ASP A 108 -6.91 -21.21 5.06
CA ASP A 108 -8.33 -20.98 5.37
C ASP A 108 -9.05 -20.19 4.27
N GLY A 109 -8.36 -19.91 3.15
CA GLY A 109 -8.90 -19.22 1.98
C GLY A 109 -9.04 -17.71 2.18
N VAL A 110 -8.45 -17.16 3.24
CA VAL A 110 -8.46 -15.74 3.57
C VAL A 110 -7.34 -15.06 2.78
N CYS A 111 -7.68 -14.07 1.95
CA CYS A 111 -6.70 -13.29 1.21
C CYS A 111 -5.78 -12.53 2.19
N ARG A 112 -4.46 -12.74 2.07
CA ARG A 112 -3.42 -12.12 2.91
C ARG A 112 -2.65 -11.05 2.19
N VAL A 113 -2.48 -11.19 0.88
CA VAL A 113 -1.72 -10.25 0.07
C VAL A 113 -2.48 -10.03 -1.22
N ASP A 114 -2.62 -8.77 -1.59
CA ASP A 114 -3.25 -8.33 -2.83
C ASP A 114 -2.32 -7.30 -3.47
N VAL A 115 -1.84 -7.60 -4.67
CA VAL A 115 -0.97 -6.75 -5.46
C VAL A 115 -1.71 -6.40 -6.73
N HIS A 116 -1.75 -5.11 -7.05
CA HIS A 116 -2.44 -4.62 -8.23
C HIS A 116 -1.54 -3.66 -8.99
N PHE A 117 -1.36 -3.91 -10.29
CA PHE A 117 -0.71 -3.01 -11.22
C PHE A 117 -1.81 -2.29 -11.99
N ALA A 118 -1.88 -0.97 -11.84
CA ALA A 118 -2.81 -0.19 -12.63
C ALA A 118 -2.44 -0.32 -14.12
N ILE A 119 -3.37 -0.82 -14.93
CA ILE A 119 -3.16 -1.00 -16.38
C ILE A 119 -2.82 0.36 -17.00
N GLY A 120 -1.68 0.44 -17.68
CA GLY A 120 -1.19 1.68 -18.30
C GLY A 120 -0.50 2.65 -17.34
N GLN A 121 -0.25 2.27 -16.08
CA GLN A 121 0.52 3.08 -15.14
C GLN A 121 1.70 2.28 -14.55
N PRO A 122 2.85 2.92 -14.29
CA PRO A 122 4.01 2.28 -13.67
C PRO A 122 3.83 2.14 -12.14
N TYR A 123 2.59 2.06 -11.65
CA TYR A 123 2.29 1.99 -10.23
C TYR A 123 1.83 0.60 -9.83
N LEU A 124 2.54 0.05 -8.85
CA LEU A 124 2.21 -1.20 -8.19
C LEU A 124 1.71 -0.89 -6.79
N TYR A 125 0.46 -1.24 -6.53
CA TYR A 125 -0.20 -1.16 -5.25
C TYR A 125 -0.10 -2.50 -4.56
N ARG A 126 0.37 -2.51 -3.30
CA ARG A 126 0.47 -3.72 -2.49
C ARG A 126 -0.30 -3.52 -1.21
N LYS A 127 -1.25 -4.41 -0.95
CA LYS A 127 -2.05 -4.48 0.27
C LYS A 127 -1.78 -5.79 0.98
N HIS A 128 -1.70 -5.72 2.31
CA HIS A 128 -1.63 -6.88 3.19
C HIS A 128 -2.83 -6.85 4.10
N TYR A 129 -3.35 -8.03 4.43
CA TYR A 129 -4.49 -8.18 5.33
C TYR A 129 -4.12 -9.03 6.54
N TRP A 130 -4.74 -8.68 7.66
CA TRP A 130 -4.77 -9.49 8.88
C TRP A 130 -5.68 -10.71 8.68
N PRO A 131 -5.59 -11.75 9.54
CA PRO A 131 -6.49 -12.89 9.49
C PRO A 131 -7.98 -12.49 9.56
N ASN A 132 -8.28 -11.40 10.26
CA ASN A 132 -9.62 -10.82 10.38
C ASN A 132 -10.06 -9.99 9.15
N GLN A 133 -9.37 -10.10 8.01
CA GLN A 133 -9.61 -9.35 6.76
C GLN A 133 -9.47 -7.82 6.85
N ARG A 134 -8.94 -7.30 7.97
CA ARG A 134 -8.63 -5.87 8.08
C ARG A 134 -7.31 -5.56 7.39
N LEU A 135 -7.22 -4.36 6.81
CA LEU A 135 -6.01 -3.91 6.16
C LEU A 135 -4.88 -3.81 7.19
N LYS A 136 -3.77 -4.47 6.92
CA LYS A 136 -2.54 -4.47 7.74
C LYS A 136 -1.56 -3.43 7.25
N SER A 137 -1.40 -3.33 5.94
CA SER A 137 -0.54 -2.33 5.31
C SER A 137 -0.92 -2.10 3.86
N GLU A 138 -0.74 -0.88 3.40
CA GLU A 138 -0.78 -0.51 1.99
C GLU A 138 0.51 0.20 1.59
N SER A 139 0.98 -0.05 0.37
CA SER A 139 2.25 0.48 -0.12
C SER A 139 2.14 0.69 -1.63
N VAL A 140 2.71 1.80 -2.09
CA VAL A 140 2.79 2.10 -3.52
C VAL A 140 4.25 2.01 -3.97
N PHE A 141 4.46 1.43 -5.14
CA PHE A 141 5.76 1.31 -5.77
C PHE A 141 5.70 1.88 -7.18
N TRP A 142 6.77 2.53 -7.61
CA TRP A 142 7.01 2.85 -9.00
C TRP A 142 7.81 1.71 -9.63
N VAL A 143 7.32 1.18 -10.74
CA VAL A 143 7.93 0.12 -11.52
C VAL A 143 8.78 0.77 -12.62
N ASP A 144 10.09 0.55 -12.56
CA ASP A 144 11.06 1.11 -13.50
C ASP A 144 11.13 0.25 -14.77
N ASP A 145 11.04 -1.07 -14.60
CA ASP A 145 11.05 -2.06 -15.67
C ASP A 145 10.03 -3.16 -15.36
N GLU A 146 9.02 -3.28 -16.22
CA GLU A 146 7.94 -4.27 -16.09
C GLU A 146 8.40 -5.70 -16.39
N VAL A 147 9.50 -5.88 -17.14
CA VAL A 147 10.05 -7.20 -17.50
C VAL A 147 10.87 -7.78 -16.35
N THR A 148 11.72 -6.96 -15.73
CA THR A 148 12.55 -7.39 -14.58
C THR A 148 11.88 -7.18 -13.23
N MET A 149 10.71 -6.54 -13.18
CA MET A 149 10.00 -6.11 -11.97
C MET A 149 10.87 -5.26 -11.01
N VAL A 150 11.82 -4.50 -11.57
CA VAL A 150 12.60 -3.55 -10.77
C VAL A 150 11.68 -2.41 -10.33
N CYS A 151 11.48 -2.28 -9.02
CA CYS A 151 10.58 -1.29 -8.43
C CYS A 151 11.26 -0.48 -7.33
N LYS A 152 10.79 0.76 -7.13
CA LYS A 152 11.21 1.68 -6.07
C LYS A 152 10.01 2.15 -5.27
N LYS A 153 10.20 2.48 -4.00
CA LYS A 153 9.10 2.97 -3.14
C LYS A 153 8.59 4.31 -3.65
N TRP A 154 7.28 4.47 -3.69
CA TRP A 154 6.63 5.68 -4.15
C TRP A 154 5.36 5.97 -3.33
N GLY A 155 4.88 7.21 -3.33
CA GLY A 155 3.58 7.59 -2.80
C GLY A 155 3.39 7.26 -1.32
N HIS A 156 2.13 6.98 -0.96
CA HIS A 156 1.73 6.73 0.42
C HIS A 156 2.00 5.28 0.85
N TRP A 157 2.52 5.16 2.06
CA TRP A 157 2.80 3.91 2.73
C TRP A 157 2.15 3.96 4.09
N ARG A 158 1.11 3.14 4.30
CA ARG A 158 0.40 3.11 5.57
C ARG A 158 0.45 1.73 6.17
N THR A 159 0.57 1.69 7.50
CA THR A 159 0.38 0.47 8.27
C THR A 159 -0.68 0.72 9.32
N TYR A 160 -1.39 -0.33 9.69
CA TYR A 160 -2.54 -0.26 10.58
C TYR A 160 -2.37 -1.26 11.71
N HIS A 161 -2.89 -0.90 12.89
CA HIS A 161 -3.07 -1.83 13.99
C HIS A 161 -4.10 -2.91 13.63
N GLU A 162 -4.12 -4.01 14.38
CA GLU A 162 -5.16 -5.04 14.20
C GLU A 162 -6.56 -4.50 14.55
N SER A 163 -6.61 -3.49 15.43
CA SER A 163 -7.78 -2.66 15.71
C SER A 163 -8.20 -1.75 14.55
N GLY A 164 -7.44 -1.75 13.43
CA GLY A 164 -7.67 -0.99 12.20
C GLY A 164 -7.39 0.51 12.30
N SER A 165 -6.97 1.01 13.46
CA SER A 165 -6.44 2.36 13.58
C SER A 165 -5.12 2.47 12.80
N ILE A 166 -4.86 3.65 12.25
CA ILE A 166 -3.61 3.89 11.52
C ILE A 166 -2.43 3.84 12.50
N LYS A 167 -1.40 3.08 12.16
CA LYS A 167 -0.17 2.95 12.96
C LYS A 167 0.92 3.86 12.43
N THR A 168 1.16 3.83 11.12
CA THR A 168 2.14 4.71 10.46
C THR A 168 1.59 5.27 9.18
N GLU A 169 1.90 6.53 8.89
CA GLU A 169 1.68 7.16 7.60
C GLU A 169 3.01 7.71 7.11
N LEU A 170 3.57 7.08 6.09
CA LEU A 170 4.83 7.48 5.46
C LEU A 170 4.55 7.87 4.01
N GLN A 171 5.38 8.77 3.50
CA GLN A 171 5.35 9.18 2.11
C GLN A 171 6.73 8.98 1.51
N TYR A 172 6.78 8.43 0.30
CA TYR A 172 8.01 8.13 -0.42
C TYR A 172 8.00 8.77 -1.81
N ARG A 173 9.16 9.22 -2.25
CA ARG A 173 9.42 9.67 -3.61
C ARG A 173 10.81 9.17 -4.01
N ASP A 174 10.90 8.52 -5.16
CA ASP A 174 12.14 7.90 -5.66
C ASP A 174 12.86 7.00 -4.65
N GLY A 175 12.11 6.26 -3.82
CA GLY A 175 12.68 5.39 -2.79
C GLY A 175 13.02 6.08 -1.46
N VAL A 176 12.95 7.41 -1.39
CA VAL A 176 13.33 8.22 -0.22
C VAL A 176 12.08 8.79 0.46
N ARG A 177 12.09 8.91 1.79
CA ARG A 177 10.99 9.55 2.53
C ARG A 177 10.83 11.01 2.10
N TYR A 178 9.59 11.42 1.87
CA TYR A 178 9.20 12.76 1.44
C TYR A 178 7.97 13.22 2.23
N GLY A 179 7.75 14.52 2.34
CA GLY A 179 6.55 15.06 2.98
C GLY A 179 6.47 14.79 4.49
N PHE A 180 5.26 14.95 5.04
CA PHE A 180 4.98 14.67 6.44
C PHE A 180 4.80 13.17 6.67
N CYS A 181 5.68 12.60 7.48
CA CYS A 181 5.59 11.24 7.96
C CYS A 181 5.15 11.25 9.43
N LYS A 182 4.25 10.33 9.79
CA LYS A 182 3.61 10.27 11.11
C LYS A 182 3.57 8.85 11.63
N ARG A 183 3.65 8.71 12.95
CA ARG A 183 3.33 7.47 13.68
C ARG A 183 2.34 7.79 14.78
N TYR A 184 1.39 6.89 14.95
CA TYR A 184 0.33 6.99 15.93
C TYR A 184 0.41 5.79 16.88
N SER A 185 0.01 6.00 18.13
CA SER A 185 -0.25 4.94 19.09
C SER A 185 -1.57 4.24 18.77
N GLU A 186 -1.84 3.12 19.44
CA GLU A 186 -3.08 2.38 19.25
C GLU A 186 -4.34 3.20 19.63
N ASP A 187 -4.21 4.10 20.60
CA ASP A 187 -5.25 5.06 21.02
C ASP A 187 -5.43 6.24 20.04
N GLY A 188 -4.62 6.30 18.98
CA GLY A 188 -4.64 7.37 17.97
C GLY A 188 -3.84 8.61 18.34
N ALA A 189 -3.12 8.62 19.47
CA ALA A 189 -2.23 9.72 19.83
C ALA A 189 -1.02 9.76 18.90
N VAL A 190 -0.60 10.95 18.50
CA VAL A 190 0.56 11.11 17.62
C VAL A 190 1.84 10.92 18.42
N GLU A 191 2.57 9.84 18.15
CA GLU A 191 3.84 9.55 18.82
C GLU A 191 5.02 10.27 18.15
N TRP A 192 4.92 10.49 16.84
CA TRP A 192 6.02 11.05 16.07
C TRP A 192 5.51 11.71 14.79
N VAL A 193 6.05 12.88 14.48
CA VAL A 193 5.85 13.58 13.21
C VAL A 193 7.18 14.14 12.75
N LYS A 194 7.50 13.97 11.47
CA LYS A 194 8.65 14.60 10.85
C LYS A 194 8.32 15.06 9.44
N ASP A 195 8.79 16.26 9.11
CA ASP A 195 8.73 16.80 7.76
C ASP A 195 10.03 16.50 7.02
N TYR A 196 9.94 15.65 5.98
CA TYR A 196 11.07 15.29 5.13
C TYR A 196 11.20 16.16 3.88
N THR A 197 10.29 17.12 3.67
CA THR A 197 10.27 17.96 2.46
C THR A 197 11.56 18.77 2.33
N LYS A 198 12.02 19.39 3.42
CA LYS A 198 13.21 20.26 3.42
C LYS A 198 14.51 19.48 3.20
N SER A 199 14.61 18.29 3.78
CA SER A 199 15.80 17.42 3.67
C SER A 199 15.79 16.53 2.42
N TYR A 200 14.78 16.64 1.55
CA TYR A 200 14.60 15.69 0.45
C TYR A 200 15.80 15.70 -0.51
N MET A 201 16.30 16.88 -0.89
CA MET A 201 17.42 17.04 -1.83
C MET A 201 18.71 16.39 -1.28
N GLU A 202 19.06 16.67 -0.02
CA GLU A 202 20.21 16.04 0.62
C GLU A 202 20.04 14.52 0.70
N ARG A 203 18.85 14.04 1.10
CA ARG A 203 18.58 12.61 1.24
C ARG A 203 18.56 11.86 -0.10
N ILE A 204 18.14 12.49 -1.19
CA ILE A 204 18.15 11.87 -2.53
C ILE A 204 19.56 11.82 -3.10
N GLU A 205 20.40 12.83 -2.87
CA GLU A 205 21.83 12.79 -3.20
C GLU A 205 22.53 11.66 -2.44
N ASP A 206 22.32 11.60 -1.13
CA ASP A 206 22.80 10.53 -0.25
C ASP A 206 22.32 9.14 -0.67
N PHE A 207 21.11 9.06 -1.22
CA PHE A 207 20.52 7.81 -1.71
C PHE A 207 21.13 7.41 -3.06
N ASN A 208 21.31 8.36 -3.97
CA ASN A 208 21.90 8.13 -5.29
C ASN A 208 23.39 7.74 -5.18
N GLU A 209 24.15 8.38 -4.30
CA GLU A 209 25.54 7.99 -3.99
C GLU A 209 25.61 6.53 -3.51
N LYS A 210 24.69 6.13 -2.62
CA LYS A 210 24.60 4.76 -2.11
C LYS A 210 24.10 3.76 -3.16
N LYS A 211 23.21 4.16 -4.07
CA LYS A 211 22.73 3.30 -5.17
C LYS A 211 23.85 2.98 -6.17
N GLY A 212 24.77 3.93 -6.41
CA GLY A 212 25.96 3.71 -7.25
C GLY A 212 27.01 2.79 -6.61
N LYS A 213 27.03 2.68 -5.29
CA LYS A 213 27.89 1.76 -4.52
C LYS A 213 27.10 0.51 -4.12
N VAL A 214 26.90 -0.41 -5.06
CA VAL A 214 26.10 -1.64 -4.89
C VAL A 214 26.69 -2.64 -3.86
N SER A 215 27.88 -2.38 -3.32
CA SER A 215 28.40 -3.09 -2.16
C SER A 215 28.92 -2.09 -1.14
N PHE A 216 28.60 -2.30 0.14
CA PHE A 216 29.37 -1.68 1.21
C PHE A 216 30.80 -2.20 1.05
N ASN A 217 31.67 -1.36 0.50
CA ASN A 217 33.08 -1.69 0.46
C ASN A 217 33.62 -1.68 1.89
N THR A 218 34.66 -2.46 2.17
CA THR A 218 35.29 -2.56 3.48
C THR A 218 35.70 -1.16 4.00
N THR A 219 36.14 -0.28 3.11
CA THR A 219 36.49 1.11 3.41
C THR A 219 35.28 1.98 3.81
N ASP A 220 34.14 1.81 3.15
CA ASP A 220 32.92 2.55 3.48
C ASP A 220 32.33 2.07 4.83
N ALA A 221 32.41 0.77 5.10
CA ALA A 221 32.03 0.19 6.38
C ALA A 221 32.90 0.72 7.55
N CYS A 222 34.22 0.85 7.33
CA CYS A 222 35.13 1.49 8.28
C CYS A 222 34.70 2.92 8.58
N ARG A 223 34.46 3.73 7.55
CA ARG A 223 34.05 5.14 7.69
C ARG A 223 32.74 5.30 8.45
N ILE A 224 31.75 4.43 8.19
CA ILE A 224 30.45 4.44 8.89
C ILE A 224 30.62 4.16 10.38
N LEU A 225 31.49 3.22 10.75
CA LEU A 225 31.81 2.92 12.14
C LEU A 225 32.77 3.93 12.77
N GLY A 226 33.30 4.88 12.00
CA GLY A 226 34.16 5.97 12.47
C GLY A 226 35.64 5.60 12.51
N PHE A 227 36.06 4.62 11.69
CA PHE A 227 37.47 4.30 11.50
C PHE A 227 38.01 5.02 10.26
N ASP A 228 39.16 5.67 10.41
CA ASP A 228 39.89 6.32 9.30
C ASP A 228 40.72 5.31 8.48
N ALA A 229 40.99 4.13 9.03
CA ALA A 229 41.74 3.03 8.42
C ALA A 229 41.12 1.67 8.78
N MET A 230 41.63 0.59 8.17
CA MET A 230 41.15 -0.77 8.46
C MET A 230 41.41 -1.13 9.95
N PRO A 231 40.40 -1.53 10.73
CA PRO A 231 40.58 -1.90 12.13
C PRO A 231 41.47 -3.14 12.26
N THR A 232 42.18 -3.27 13.38
CA THR A 232 43.16 -4.37 13.57
C THR A 232 42.50 -5.65 14.06
N SER A 233 41.32 -5.55 14.69
CA SER A 233 40.59 -6.72 15.21
C SER A 233 39.08 -6.49 15.24
N MET A 234 38.32 -7.59 15.10
CA MET A 234 36.87 -7.61 15.27
C MET A 234 36.42 -7.13 16.67
N LYS A 235 37.30 -7.20 17.69
CA LYS A 235 37.01 -6.68 19.03
C LYS A 235 36.82 -5.15 19.05
N GLU A 236 37.63 -4.42 18.28
CA GLU A 236 37.53 -2.96 18.16
C GLU A 236 36.26 -2.55 17.40
N VAL A 237 35.96 -3.28 16.32
CA VAL A 237 34.73 -3.11 15.53
C VAL A 237 33.49 -3.26 16.42
N ASN A 238 33.44 -4.32 17.23
CA ASN A 238 32.32 -4.56 18.15
C ASN A 238 32.21 -3.49 19.26
N SER A 239 33.33 -2.92 19.70
CA SER A 239 33.35 -1.82 20.67
C SER A 239 32.73 -0.55 20.09
N GLN A 240 33.21 -0.10 18.92
CA GLN A 240 32.70 1.08 18.23
C GLN A 240 31.24 0.92 17.80
N TYR A 241 30.88 -0.28 17.33
CA TYR A 241 29.50 -0.64 17.01
C TYR A 241 28.57 -0.40 18.20
N ARG A 242 28.92 -0.89 19.40
CA ARG A 242 28.10 -0.71 20.61
C ARG A 242 27.95 0.76 20.98
N THR A 243 29.03 1.54 20.92
CA THR A 243 29.01 2.97 21.22
C THR A 243 28.12 3.75 20.26
N LYS A 244 28.22 3.48 18.95
CA LYS A 244 27.39 4.16 17.94
C LYS A 244 25.94 3.69 17.90
N CYS A 245 25.67 2.42 18.22
CA CYS A 245 24.32 1.87 18.27
C CYS A 245 23.54 2.32 19.52
N ALA A 246 24.21 2.60 20.63
CA ALA A 246 23.55 2.99 21.89
C ALA A 246 22.55 4.16 21.76
N PRO A 247 22.85 5.28 21.07
CA PRO A 247 21.91 6.41 20.92
C PRO A 247 20.80 6.17 19.87
N VAL A 248 21.04 5.29 18.89
CA VAL A 248 20.13 5.06 17.76
C VAL A 248 19.39 3.72 17.86
N HIS A 249 19.46 3.06 19.02
CA HIS A 249 18.86 1.76 19.22
C HIS A 249 17.33 1.85 19.13
N PRO A 250 16.65 0.98 18.35
CA PRO A 250 15.20 1.03 18.14
C PRO A 250 14.38 1.07 19.44
N ASP A 251 14.85 0.37 20.47
CA ASP A 251 14.17 0.30 21.78
C ASP A 251 14.30 1.58 22.62
N LYS A 252 15.34 2.40 22.39
CA LYS A 252 15.61 3.61 23.19
C LYS A 252 15.11 4.87 22.49
N THR A 253 15.24 4.91 21.17
CA THR A 253 14.80 6.00 20.32
C THR A 253 13.89 5.42 19.24
N PRO A 254 12.56 5.43 19.44
CA PRO A 254 11.63 4.94 18.45
C PRO A 254 11.48 5.98 17.33
N ASP A 255 12.57 6.51 16.78
CA ASP A 255 12.57 7.36 15.59
C ASP A 255 12.83 6.47 14.36
N PRO A 256 11.92 6.44 13.37
CA PRO A 256 12.13 5.75 12.10
C PRO A 256 13.45 6.11 11.37
N ASP A 257 14.03 7.29 11.60
CA ASP A 257 15.37 7.62 11.09
C ASP A 257 16.50 7.02 11.91
N ALA A 258 16.37 6.97 13.24
CA ALA A 258 17.33 6.30 14.11
C ALA A 258 17.42 4.80 13.78
N THR A 259 16.29 4.16 13.51
CA THR A 259 16.23 2.76 13.06
C THR A 259 16.95 2.57 11.72
N GLU A 260 16.82 3.49 10.76
CA GLU A 260 17.56 3.40 9.48
C GLU A 260 19.07 3.56 9.67
N VAL A 261 19.49 4.48 10.57
CA VAL A 261 20.90 4.65 10.94
C VAL A 261 21.44 3.41 11.65
N PHE A 262 20.66 2.82 12.56
CA PHE A 262 21.00 1.57 13.24
C PHE A 262 21.20 0.41 12.27
N ILE A 263 20.28 0.23 11.30
CA ILE A 263 20.40 -0.80 10.26
C ILE A 263 21.66 -0.56 9.41
N LYS A 264 22.00 0.68 9.07
CA LYS A 264 23.24 1.02 8.34
C LYS A 264 24.48 0.64 9.14
N ILE A 265 24.52 0.95 10.43
CA ILE A 265 25.63 0.61 11.32
C ILE A 265 25.76 -0.91 11.47
N SER A 266 24.64 -1.65 11.58
CA SER A 266 24.63 -3.11 11.61
C SER A 266 25.19 -3.72 10.33
N ARG A 267 24.72 -3.25 9.16
CA ARG A 267 25.24 -3.73 7.87
C ARG A 267 26.74 -3.47 7.70
N ALA A 268 27.22 -2.31 8.15
CA ALA A 268 28.65 -2.00 8.13
C ALA A 268 29.46 -2.98 9.00
N ARG A 269 28.95 -3.34 10.19
CA ARG A 269 29.57 -4.37 11.04
C ARG A 269 29.60 -5.73 10.34
N ASP A 270 28.50 -6.14 9.72
CA ASP A 270 28.40 -7.46 9.06
C ASP A 270 29.40 -7.58 7.89
N VAL A 271 29.58 -6.50 7.12
CA VAL A 271 30.57 -6.44 6.04
C VAL A 271 32.00 -6.59 6.55
N LEU A 272 32.34 -5.93 7.67
CA LEU A 272 33.65 -6.09 8.29
C LEU A 272 33.82 -7.48 8.90
N LYS A 273 32.75 -8.07 9.46
CA LYS A 273 32.76 -9.44 9.96
C LYS A 273 33.11 -10.42 8.85
N ASP A 274 32.41 -10.34 7.71
CA ASP A 274 32.68 -11.17 6.53
C ASP A 274 34.11 -10.99 6.01
N TYR A 275 34.65 -9.77 6.07
CA TYR A 275 36.04 -9.49 5.69
C TYR A 275 37.03 -10.19 6.62
N PHE A 276 36.86 -10.09 7.94
CA PHE A 276 37.75 -10.77 8.90
C PHE A 276 37.62 -12.29 8.83
N GLU A 277 36.41 -12.82 8.61
CA GLU A 277 36.19 -14.26 8.40
C GLU A 277 36.89 -14.77 7.13
N LYS A 278 36.98 -13.95 6.07
CA LYS A 278 37.69 -14.30 4.82
C LYS A 278 39.19 -14.04 4.86
N HIS A 279 39.68 -13.15 5.73
CA HIS A 279 41.09 -12.68 5.72
C HIS A 279 41.86 -12.98 7.00
N GLY A 280 41.27 -13.63 8.01
CA GLY A 280 42.07 -14.23 9.07
C GLY A 280 41.31 -14.76 10.28
N GLU A 281 41.25 -16.10 10.36
CA GLU A 281 41.96 -16.82 11.43
C GLU A 281 43.43 -17.02 11.01
N HIS A 282 44.17 -15.92 10.85
CA HIS A 282 45.63 -15.93 10.74
C HIS A 282 46.18 -14.79 11.60
N ALA A 283 45.96 -14.88 12.91
CA ALA A 283 46.74 -14.14 13.91
C ALA A 283 46.45 -14.68 15.32
N GLN A 284 46.92 -15.89 15.61
CA GLN A 284 47.77 -16.28 16.75
C GLN A 284 47.78 -17.79 16.92
#